data_AF-A0A4R5BMN0-F1
#
_entry.id   AF-A0A4R5BMN0-F1
#
_cell.length_a   1.000
_cell.length_b   1.000
_cell.length_c   1.000
_cell.angle_alpha   90.00
_cell.angle_beta   90.00
_cell.angle_gamma   90.00
#
_symmetry.space_group_name_H-M   'P 1'
#
loop_
_entity.id
_entity.type
_entity.pdbx_description
1 polymer ?
#
loop_
_entity_poly.entity_id
_entity_poly.type
_entity_poly.pdbx_seq_one_letter_code
_entity_poly.pdbx_strand_id
1 'polypeptide(L)'
;MSTSRASRSTSVSVSSLTGPARSALAELPTGETSLDIAHVLAADNLGEHEGQDERRLSLAEAQDSDGSWAAGACYRMGRFQVYFGSRYLTTAFAMRALWRSGEVSR
;
A
#
# COMPACT_ATOMS: atom_id res chain seq x y z
N MET A 1 33.42 -33.21 15.68
CA MET A 1 32.04 -33.62 16.06
C MET A 1 31.36 -32.40 16.69
N SER A 2 30.80 -31.53 15.86
CA SER A 2 29.35 -31.37 15.56
C SER A 2 28.48 -31.06 16.77
N THR A 3 28.18 -29.78 16.95
CA THR A 3 26.93 -29.32 17.58
C THR A 3 26.17 -28.48 16.55
N SER A 4 25.24 -29.15 15.87
CA SER A 4 24.18 -28.51 15.10
C SER A 4 23.26 -27.77 16.08
N ARG A 5 23.08 -26.46 15.90
CA ARG A 5 21.99 -25.73 16.56
C ARG A 5 21.11 -25.11 15.49
N ALA A 6 19.88 -25.61 15.48
CA ALA A 6 18.81 -25.36 14.54
C ALA A 6 18.67 -23.88 14.16
N SER A 7 18.74 -23.63 12.85
CA SER A 7 18.11 -22.46 12.25
C SER A 7 16.60 -22.60 12.47
N ARG A 8 16.02 -21.78 13.35
CA ARG A 8 14.55 -21.63 13.41
C ARG A 8 14.11 -21.00 12.10
N SER A 9 13.63 -21.83 11.18
CA SER A 9 12.93 -21.36 9.99
C SER A 9 11.61 -20.77 10.45
N THR A 10 11.52 -19.43 10.47
CA THR A 10 10.28 -18.70 10.73
C THR A 10 9.44 -18.71 9.46
N SER A 11 9.04 -19.89 8.97
CA SER A 11 8.03 -20.00 7.93
C SER A 11 6.65 -19.91 8.58
N VAL A 12 6.28 -18.72 9.05
CA VAL A 12 4.85 -18.39 9.15
C VAL A 12 4.34 -18.51 7.72
N SER A 13 3.57 -19.56 7.46
CA SER A 13 3.04 -19.84 6.13
C SER A 13 2.23 -18.63 5.70
N VAL A 14 2.64 -17.97 4.60
CA VAL A 14 1.99 -16.74 4.08
C VAL A 14 0.47 -16.90 4.00
N SER A 15 -0.02 -18.12 3.78
CA SER A 15 -1.44 -18.46 3.77
C SER A 15 -2.19 -18.15 5.08
N SER A 16 -1.55 -18.28 6.25
CA SER A 16 -2.21 -18.02 7.54
C SER A 16 -2.47 -16.54 7.81
N LEU A 17 -1.80 -15.65 7.07
CA LEU A 17 -1.93 -14.19 7.25
C LEU A 17 -3.00 -13.58 6.33
N THR A 18 -3.46 -14.30 5.32
CA THR A 18 -4.43 -13.81 4.33
C THR A 18 -5.73 -13.31 4.97
N GLY A 19 -6.31 -14.11 5.88
CA GLY A 19 -7.56 -13.76 6.58
C GLY A 19 -7.40 -12.51 7.45
N PRO A 20 -6.44 -12.47 8.38
CA PRO A 20 -6.15 -11.28 9.18
C PRO A 20 -5.81 -10.04 8.34
N ALA A 21 -5.08 -10.20 7.23
CA ALA A 21 -4.73 -9.10 6.34
C ALA A 21 -5.97 -8.49 5.68
N ARG A 22 -6.91 -9.32 5.22
CA ARG A 22 -8.19 -8.85 4.65
C ARG A 22 -9.00 -8.06 5.68
N SER A 23 -9.13 -8.57 6.90
CA SER A 23 -9.84 -7.86 7.97
C SER A 23 -9.19 -6.51 8.30
N ALA A 24 -7.86 -6.46 8.40
CA ALA A 24 -7.15 -5.21 8.66
C ALA A 24 -7.36 -4.17 7.54
N LEU A 25 -7.36 -4.60 6.26
CA LEU A 25 -7.61 -3.69 5.13
C LEU A 25 -9.02 -3.08 5.13
N ALA A 26 -10.00 -3.79 5.70
CA ALA A 26 -11.37 -3.27 5.81
C ALA A 26 -11.50 -2.18 6.89
N GLU A 27 -10.68 -2.22 7.94
CA GLU A 27 -10.77 -1.32 9.10
C GLU A 27 -9.96 -0.03 8.96
N LEU A 28 -9.04 0.02 8.01
CA LEU A 28 -8.12 1.14 7.91
C LEU A 28 -8.81 2.40 7.37
N PRO A 29 -8.51 3.58 7.96
CA PRO A 29 -9.13 4.84 7.58
C PRO A 29 -8.67 5.29 6.19
N THR A 30 -9.55 6.02 5.50
CA THR A 30 -9.24 6.72 4.25
C THR A 30 -8.67 8.12 4.54
N GLY A 31 -7.75 8.62 3.70
CA GLY A 31 -7.34 10.03 3.74
C GLY A 31 -5.84 10.32 3.84
N GLU A 32 -4.96 9.30 3.83
CA GLU A 32 -3.51 9.50 3.65
C GLU A 32 -3.04 8.88 2.34
N THR A 33 -2.51 9.69 1.43
CA THR A 33 -2.21 9.29 0.05
C THR A 33 -1.27 8.09 -0.05
N SER A 34 -0.25 8.01 0.82
CA SER A 34 0.67 6.85 0.85
C SER A 34 0.03 5.59 1.41
N LEU A 35 -0.90 5.74 2.36
CA LEU A 35 -1.64 4.64 2.94
C LEU A 35 -2.70 4.13 1.96
N ASP A 36 -3.31 5.02 1.17
CA ASP A 36 -4.23 4.69 0.08
C ASP A 36 -3.51 3.90 -1.04
N ILE A 37 -2.29 4.29 -1.41
CA ILE A 37 -1.45 3.53 -2.37
C ILE A 37 -1.18 2.11 -1.84
N ALA A 38 -0.73 2.01 -0.59
CA ALA A 38 -0.43 0.72 0.03
C ALA A 38 -1.67 -0.17 0.10
N HIS A 39 -2.83 0.41 0.39
CA HIS A 39 -4.12 -0.26 0.38
C HIS A 39 -4.49 -0.84 -0.96
N VAL A 40 -4.47 -0.03 -2.02
CA VAL A 40 -4.88 -0.48 -3.35
C VAL A 40 -4.00 -1.63 -3.80
N LEU A 41 -2.68 -1.52 -3.59
CA LEU A 41 -1.73 -2.58 -3.94
C LEU A 41 -1.92 -3.85 -3.07
N ALA A 42 -2.18 -3.71 -1.78
CA ALA A 42 -2.40 -4.84 -0.89
C ALA A 42 -3.69 -5.59 -1.23
N ALA A 43 -4.79 -4.86 -1.48
CA ALA A 43 -6.06 -5.43 -1.89
C ALA A 43 -5.96 -6.15 -3.25
N ASP A 44 -5.28 -5.54 -4.24
CA ASP A 44 -5.03 -6.17 -5.54
C ASP A 44 -4.22 -7.46 -5.43
N ASN A 45 -3.27 -7.53 -4.50
CA ASN A 45 -2.49 -8.74 -4.25
C ASN A 45 -3.29 -9.83 -3.53
N LEU A 46 -4.34 -9.45 -2.81
CA LEU A 46 -5.24 -10.37 -2.08
C LEU A 46 -6.51 -10.73 -2.88
N GLY A 47 -6.74 -10.10 -4.03
CA GLY A 47 -7.96 -10.28 -4.84
C GLY A 47 -9.19 -9.59 -4.25
N GLU A 48 -8.99 -8.58 -3.40
CA GLU A 48 -10.06 -7.80 -2.80
C GLU A 48 -10.38 -6.58 -3.67
N HIS A 49 -11.64 -6.44 -4.06
CA HIS A 49 -12.08 -5.37 -4.96
C HIS A 49 -13.12 -4.43 -4.31
N GLU A 50 -13.68 -4.79 -3.17
CA GLU A 50 -14.71 -3.99 -2.50
C GLU A 50 -14.14 -2.66 -2.00
N GLY A 51 -14.82 -1.55 -2.35
CA GLY A 51 -14.40 -0.19 -1.99
C GLY A 51 -13.06 0.24 -2.62
N GLN A 52 -12.54 -0.49 -3.62
CA GLN A 52 -11.29 -0.10 -4.30
C GLN A 52 -11.51 1.01 -5.33
N ASP A 53 -12.70 1.11 -5.91
CA ASP A 53 -13.00 2.14 -6.91
C ASP A 53 -12.97 3.56 -6.29
N GLU A 54 -13.56 3.73 -5.11
CA GLU A 54 -13.49 5.00 -4.37
C GLU A 54 -12.06 5.35 -3.94
N ARG A 55 -11.28 4.35 -3.52
CA ARG A 55 -9.87 4.55 -3.15
C ARG A 55 -9.01 4.92 -4.36
N ARG A 56 -9.24 4.30 -5.51
CA ARG A 56 -8.57 4.65 -6.78
C ARG A 56 -8.96 6.05 -7.24
N LEU A 57 -10.23 6.43 -7.10
CA LEU A 57 -10.69 7.78 -7.40
C LEU A 57 -9.99 8.81 -6.49
N SER A 58 -10.01 8.59 -5.17
CA SER A 58 -9.32 9.46 -4.21
C SER A 58 -7.82 9.55 -4.50
N LEU A 59 -7.17 8.43 -4.85
CA LEU A 59 -5.77 8.42 -5.24
C LEU A 59 -5.52 9.22 -6.53
N ALA A 60 -6.39 9.10 -7.53
CA ALA A 60 -6.30 9.88 -8.77
C ALA A 60 -6.50 11.37 -8.52
N GLU A 61 -7.44 11.75 -7.64
CA GLU A 61 -7.71 13.14 -7.27
C GLU A 61 -6.57 13.78 -6.45
N ALA A 62 -5.78 12.96 -5.74
CA ALA A 62 -4.61 13.40 -5.00
C ALA A 62 -3.35 13.63 -5.87
N GLN A 63 -3.44 13.46 -7.19
CA GLN A 63 -2.34 13.73 -8.11
C GLN A 63 -2.05 15.24 -8.19
N ASP A 64 -0.79 15.62 -8.02
CA ASP A 64 -0.35 17.00 -8.19
C ASP A 64 -0.47 17.44 -9.66
N SER A 65 -0.51 18.76 -9.90
CA SER A 65 -0.58 19.34 -11.25
C SER A 65 0.57 18.95 -12.21
N ASP A 66 1.70 18.48 -11.67
CA ASP A 66 2.84 17.97 -12.45
C ASP A 66 2.75 16.46 -12.72
N GLY A 67 1.63 15.82 -12.35
CA GLY A 67 1.37 14.40 -12.55
C GLY A 67 1.99 13.49 -11.49
N SER A 68 2.64 14.04 -10.47
CA SER A 68 3.26 13.25 -9.41
C SER A 68 2.37 13.13 -8.17
N TRP A 69 2.80 12.33 -7.20
CA TRP A 69 2.23 12.29 -5.87
C TRP A 69 3.27 12.71 -4.85
N ALA A 70 2.84 13.47 -3.84
CA ALA A 70 3.69 13.91 -2.74
C ALA A 70 4.40 12.73 -2.04
N ALA A 71 5.55 12.99 -1.43
CA ALA A 71 6.23 11.96 -0.62
C ALA A 71 5.31 11.48 0.52
N GLY A 72 5.34 10.17 0.80
CA GLY A 72 4.46 9.51 1.77
C GLY A 72 4.74 9.78 3.25
N ALA A 73 3.81 9.28 4.08
CA ALA A 73 3.66 9.38 5.54
C ALA A 73 4.19 10.69 6.16
N CYS A 74 3.26 11.62 6.39
CA CYS A 74 3.53 12.82 7.18
C CYS A 74 3.57 12.45 8.67
N TYR A 75 4.77 12.20 9.22
CA TYR A 75 4.95 12.10 10.66
C TYR A 75 5.05 13.49 11.27
N ARG A 76 4.31 13.73 12.34
CA ARG A 76 4.38 14.99 13.06
C ARG A 76 5.44 14.90 14.16
N MET A 77 6.57 15.59 13.98
CA MET A 77 7.61 15.72 15.00
C MET A 77 7.41 17.05 15.72
N GLY A 78 6.51 17.07 16.71
CA GLY A 78 6.09 18.29 17.39
C GLY A 78 5.31 19.24 16.47
N ARG A 79 5.91 20.38 16.11
CA ARG A 79 5.30 21.37 15.19
C ARG A 79 5.67 21.14 13.72
N PHE A 80 6.59 20.22 13.43
CA PHE A 80 7.08 19.95 12.08
C PHE A 80 6.35 18.75 11.47
N GLN A 81 5.95 18.90 10.21
CA GLN A 81 5.54 17.78 9.37
C GLN A 81 6.78 17.22 8.68
N VAL A 82 7.09 15.96 8.95
CA VAL A 82 8.22 15.22 8.36
C VAL A 82 7.63 14.19 7.43
N TYR A 83 7.78 14.41 6.13
CA TYR A 83 7.41 13.44 5.12
C TYR A 83 8.51 12.39 5.01
N PHE A 84 8.19 11.13 5.27
CA PHE A 84 9.13 10.03 5.09
C PHE A 84 8.87 9.32 3.77
N GLY A 85 9.71 9.60 2.77
CA GLY A 85 9.61 8.94 1.47
C GLY A 85 10.29 9.72 0.36
N SER A 86 10.13 9.22 -0.86
CA SER A 86 10.59 9.86 -2.09
C SER A 86 9.39 10.13 -2.96
N ARG A 87 9.24 11.37 -3.45
CA ARG A 87 8.21 11.75 -4.43
C ARG A 87 8.21 10.82 -5.64
N TYR A 88 9.40 10.43 -6.09
CA TYR A 88 9.57 9.49 -7.20
C TYR A 88 9.03 8.10 -6.88
N LEU A 89 9.32 7.57 -5.67
CA LEU A 89 8.81 6.26 -5.26
C LEU A 89 7.30 6.29 -5.07
N THR A 90 6.75 7.32 -4.41
CA THR A 90 5.29 7.46 -4.25
C THR A 90 4.61 7.50 -5.62
N THR A 91 5.14 8.28 -6.55
CA THR A 91 4.60 8.39 -7.90
C THR A 91 4.65 7.05 -8.63
N ALA A 92 5.76 6.32 -8.56
CA ALA A 92 5.87 5.00 -9.18
C ALA A 92 4.84 4.00 -8.61
N PHE A 93 4.63 3.98 -7.30
CA PHE A 93 3.64 3.11 -6.68
C PHE A 93 2.20 3.54 -6.97
N ALA A 94 1.91 4.84 -6.99
CA ALA A 94 0.60 5.38 -7.36
C ALA A 94 0.23 5.01 -8.80
N MET A 95 1.16 5.18 -9.75
CA MET A 95 0.96 4.74 -11.13
C MET A 95 0.67 3.25 -11.21
N ARG A 96 1.41 2.41 -10.46
CA ARG A 96 1.15 0.97 -10.43
C ARG A 96 -0.23 0.63 -9.89
N ALA A 97 -0.66 1.30 -8.82
CA ALA A 97 -1.96 1.11 -8.20
C ALA A 97 -3.12 1.49 -9.16
N LEU A 98 -2.93 2.52 -9.97
CA LEU A 98 -3.90 2.99 -10.96
C LEU A 98 -3.82 2.25 -12.30
N TRP A 99 -2.71 1.60 -12.63
CA TRP A 99 -2.57 0.91 -13.92
C TRP A 99 -3.46 -0.33 -14.03
N ARG A 100 -3.68 -1.05 -12.92
CA ARG A 100 -4.39 -2.34 -12.92
C ARG A 100 -5.91 -2.22 -13.08
N SER A 101 -6.48 -1.02 -12.98
CA SER A 101 -7.89 -0.75 -13.36
C SER A 101 -8.09 -0.64 -14.88
N GLY A 102 -7.01 -0.69 -15.67
CA GLY A 102 -7.03 -0.62 -17.13
C GLY A 102 -7.18 -1.96 -17.87
N GLU A 103 -7.30 -3.10 -17.18
CA GLU A 103 -7.72 -4.37 -17.84
C GLU A 103 -9.24 -4.38 -18.06
N VAL A 104 -9.73 -3.39 -18.80
CA VAL A 104 -11.05 -3.42 -19.44
C VAL A 104 -10.82 -3.69 -20.92
N SER A 105 -11.17 -4.92 -21.32
CA SER A 105 -11.61 -5.34 -22.65
C SER A 105 -10.78 -4.86 -23.86
N ARG A 106 -9.95 -5.76 -24.39
CA ARG A 106 -9.76 -5.89 -25.84
C ARG A 106 -10.35 -7.19 -26.32
#